data_AF-A0A0R3T2H6-F1
#
_entry.id   AF-A0A0R3T2H6-F1
#
_cell.length_a   1.000
_cell.length_b   1.000
_cell.length_c   1.000
_cell.angle_alpha   90.00
_cell.angle_beta   90.00
_cell.angle_gamma   90.00
#
_symmetry.space_group_name_H-M   'P 1'
#
loop_
_entity.id
_entity.type
_entity.pdbx_description
1 polymer ?
#
loop_
_entity_poly.entity_id
_entity_poly.type
_entity_poly.pdbx_seq_one_letter_code
_entity_poly.pdbx_strand_id
1 'polypeptide(L)'
;MTSRTAVETYFRNIRFLRKTVIVKENDINSAFGALNRILRNDRVLNTIKAQEYYEKPTRMRRRVMYERCKRIYDNEMSRKINFVMRTDRPDPWIR
;
A
#
# COMPACT_ATOMS: atom_id res chain seq x y z
N MET A 1 -17.49 -15.37 24.35
CA MET A 1 -16.88 -14.69 23.18
C MET A 1 -16.97 -13.16 23.33
N THR A 2 -16.42 -12.60 24.41
CA THR A 2 -16.68 -11.21 24.84
C THR A 2 -15.43 -10.54 25.45
N SER A 3 -14.23 -10.96 25.04
CA SER A 3 -12.96 -10.42 25.56
C SER A 3 -12.07 -9.75 24.51
N ARG A 4 -12.29 -9.99 23.20
CA ARG A 4 -11.49 -9.37 22.13
C ARG A 4 -11.83 -7.88 21.90
N THR A 5 -13.07 -7.47 22.17
CA THR A 5 -13.54 -6.10 21.91
C THR A 5 -12.99 -5.09 22.91
N ALA A 6 -12.87 -5.44 24.19
CA ALA A 6 -12.39 -4.54 25.24
C ALA A 6 -10.91 -4.18 25.06
N VAL A 7 -10.06 -5.16 24.75
CA VAL A 7 -8.64 -4.93 24.49
C VAL A 7 -8.45 -3.98 23.31
N GLU A 8 -9.17 -4.22 22.21
CA GLU A 8 -9.07 -3.42 20.99
C GLU A 8 -9.62 -1.98 21.17
N THR A 9 -10.67 -1.79 21.99
CA THR A 9 -11.20 -0.45 22.33
C THR A 9 -10.28 0.32 23.28
N TYR A 10 -9.69 -0.33 24.28
CA TYR A 10 -8.72 0.30 25.21
C TYR A 10 -7.45 0.74 24.50
N PHE A 11 -6.91 -0.08 23.58
CA PHE A 11 -5.73 0.27 22.78
C PHE A 11 -6.01 1.25 21.63
N ARG A 12 -7.28 1.63 21.39
CA ARG A 12 -7.64 2.46 20.24
C ARG A 12 -7.06 3.87 20.30
N ASN A 13 -6.95 4.43 21.51
CA ASN A 13 -6.62 5.85 21.73
C ASN A 13 -5.37 6.05 22.62
N ILE A 14 -4.52 5.04 22.79
CA ILE A 14 -3.27 5.21 23.53
C ILE A 14 -2.29 6.03 22.68
N ARG A 15 -1.83 7.14 23.25
CA ARG A 15 -0.81 8.00 22.62
C ARG A 15 0.44 7.17 22.31
N PHE A 16 1.01 7.40 21.13
CA PHE A 16 2.27 6.78 20.67
C PHE A 16 2.22 5.26 20.41
N LEU A 17 1.03 4.65 20.34
CA LEU A 17 0.91 3.23 19.96
C LEU A 17 0.82 3.03 18.45
N ARG A 18 -0.02 3.82 17.77
CA ARG A 18 -0.24 3.69 16.31
C ARG A 18 0.77 4.51 15.52
N LYS A 19 1.27 3.94 14.41
CA LYS A 19 2.11 4.63 13.40
C LYS A 19 3.29 5.40 13.99
N THR A 20 3.87 4.86 15.06
CA THR A 20 5.03 5.43 15.76
C THR A 20 6.27 4.63 15.36
N VAL A 21 7.39 5.32 15.14
CA VAL A 21 8.68 4.73 14.76
C VAL A 21 9.75 5.20 15.75
N ILE A 22 10.52 4.26 16.28
CA ILE A 22 11.64 4.55 17.19
C ILE A 22 12.86 4.89 16.34
N VAL A 23 13.55 5.96 16.69
CA VAL A 23 14.80 6.39 16.02
C VAL A 23 15.97 5.63 16.62
N LYS A 24 16.76 4.95 15.78
CA LYS A 24 17.99 4.27 16.18
C LYS A 24 19.17 5.20 15.93
N GLU A 25 20.11 5.29 16.88
CA GLU A 25 21.42 5.96 16.70
C GLU A 25 21.31 7.41 16.15
N ASN A 26 20.22 8.11 16.50
CA ASN A 26 19.92 9.47 16.03
C ASN A 26 19.77 9.61 14.49
N ASP A 27 19.56 8.52 13.75
CA ASP A 27 19.28 8.57 12.32
C ASP A 27 17.80 8.87 12.04
N ILE A 28 17.48 10.17 12.03
CA ILE A 28 16.13 10.69 11.81
C ILE A 28 15.65 10.42 10.38
N ASN A 29 16.55 10.48 9.40
CA ASN A 29 16.19 10.36 7.98
C ASN A 29 15.70 8.96 7.65
N SER A 30 16.39 7.93 8.14
CA SER A 30 15.98 6.53 7.99
C SER A 30 14.65 6.26 8.70
N ALA A 31 14.49 6.76 9.93
CA ALA A 31 13.24 6.62 10.67
C ALA A 31 12.05 7.30 9.97
N PHE A 32 12.26 8.50 9.42
CA PHE A 32 11.23 9.21 8.66
C PHE A 32 10.89 8.51 7.34
N GLY A 33 11.90 7.96 6.63
CA GLY A 33 11.70 7.14 5.45
C GLY A 33 10.86 5.89 5.74
N ALA A 34 11.16 5.20 6.84
CA ALA A 34 10.39 4.05 7.31
C ALA A 34 8.94 4.44 7.64
N LEU A 35 8.73 5.55 8.36
CA LEU A 35 7.39 6.08 8.66
C LEU A 35 6.62 6.39 7.38
N ASN A 36 7.23 7.05 6.41
CA ASN A 36 6.59 7.39 5.14
C ASN A 36 6.19 6.12 4.35
N ARG A 37 7.04 5.09 4.35
CA ARG A 37 6.71 3.78 3.76
C ARG A 37 5.51 3.12 4.45
N ILE A 38 5.45 3.14 5.79
CA ILE A 38 4.30 2.62 6.55
C ILE A 38 3.02 3.36 6.15
N LEU A 39 3.07 4.70 6.10
CA LEU A 39 1.91 5.53 5.72
C LEU A 39 1.44 5.29 4.28
N ARG A 40 2.36 5.03 3.35
CA ARG A 40 2.07 4.70 1.95
C ARG A 40 1.42 3.33 1.81
N ASN A 41 1.94 2.32 2.49
CA ASN A 41 1.40 0.96 2.47
C ASN A 41 -0.03 0.90 3.03
N ASP A 42 -0.27 1.62 4.13
CA ASP A 42 -1.60 1.76 4.75
C ASP A 42 -2.55 2.69 3.97
N ARG A 43 -2.10 3.26 2.85
CA ARG A 43 -2.83 4.22 2.00
C ARG A 43 -3.31 5.50 2.69
N VAL A 44 -2.77 5.83 3.87
CA VAL A 44 -3.18 7.02 4.66
C VAL A 44 -3.05 8.30 3.84
N LEU A 45 -1.92 8.48 3.15
CA LEU A 45 -1.68 9.68 2.34
C LEU A 45 -2.69 9.83 1.20
N ASN A 46 -3.10 8.72 0.58
CA ASN A 46 -4.08 8.74 -0.49
C ASN A 46 -5.49 9.04 0.05
N THR A 47 -5.81 8.51 1.23
CA THR A 47 -7.07 8.80 1.92
C THR A 47 -7.18 10.28 2.30
N ILE A 48 -6.12 10.87 2.88
CA ILE A 48 -6.08 12.29 3.23
C ILE A 48 -6.30 13.14 1.98
N LYS A 49 -5.55 12.89 0.90
CA LYS A 49 -5.71 13.62 -0.36
C LYS A 49 -7.11 13.50 -0.96
N ALA A 50 -7.72 12.32 -0.88
CA ALA A 50 -9.09 12.11 -1.34
C ALA A 50 -10.15 12.79 -0.45
N GLN A 51 -9.80 13.11 0.80
CA GLN A 51 -10.66 13.80 1.76
C GLN A 51 -10.50 15.32 1.76
N GLU A 52 -9.44 15.86 1.14
CA GLU A 52 -9.22 17.32 1.02
C GLU A 52 -10.41 18.03 0.36
N TYR A 53 -11.08 17.37 -0.60
CA TYR A 53 -12.27 17.87 -1.26
C TYR A 53 -13.37 16.80 -1.32
N TYR A 54 -14.63 17.22 -1.27
CA TYR A 54 -15.75 16.30 -1.40
C TYR A 54 -15.80 15.67 -2.81
N GLU A 55 -15.65 14.34 -2.86
CA GLU A 55 -15.85 13.54 -4.06
C GLU A 55 -17.32 13.10 -4.17
N LYS A 56 -18.01 13.49 -5.26
CA LYS A 56 -19.39 13.03 -5.52
C LYS A 56 -19.45 11.50 -5.60
N PRO A 57 -20.53 10.83 -5.13
CA PRO A 57 -20.60 9.36 -5.06
C PRO A 57 -20.40 8.66 -6.41
N THR A 58 -20.89 9.26 -7.50
CA THR A 58 -20.72 8.72 -8.86
C THR A 58 -19.28 8.77 -9.34
N ARG A 59 -18.52 9.82 -8.96
CA ARG A 59 -17.09 9.95 -9.27
C ARG A 59 -16.28 8.93 -8.49
N MET A 60 -16.55 8.80 -7.19
CA MET A 60 -15.91 7.81 -6.33
C MET A 60 -16.11 6.37 -6.85
N ARG A 61 -17.35 6.00 -7.23
CA ARG A 61 -17.63 4.67 -7.78
C ARG A 61 -16.83 4.39 -9.06
N ARG A 62 -16.74 5.37 -9.97
CA ARG A 62 -15.95 5.24 -11.21
C ARG A 62 -14.46 5.08 -10.91
N ARG A 63 -13.92 5.89 -9.98
CA ARG A 63 -12.53 5.82 -9.56
C ARG A 63 -12.18 4.46 -8.95
N VAL A 64 -12.97 3.99 -8.00
CA VAL A 64 -12.76 2.68 -7.35
C VAL A 64 -12.80 1.53 -8.36
N MET A 65 -13.74 1.57 -9.31
CA MET A 65 -13.82 0.55 -10.36
C MET A 65 -12.58 0.57 -11.27
N TYR A 66 -12.17 1.76 -11.70
CA TYR A 66 -10.95 1.94 -12.50
C TYR A 66 -9.70 1.42 -11.78
N GLU A 67 -9.50 1.81 -10.52
CA GLU A 67 -8.36 1.35 -9.70
C GLU A 67 -8.36 -0.18 -9.54
N ARG A 68 -9.54 -0.79 -9.39
CA ARG A 68 -9.66 -2.25 -9.28
C ARG A 68 -9.28 -2.95 -10.58
N CYS A 69 -9.81 -2.50 -11.71
CA CYS A 69 -9.49 -3.06 -13.03
C CYS A 69 -8.01 -2.90 -13.37
N LYS A 70 -7.45 -1.71 -13.12
CA LYS A 70 -6.03 -1.43 -13.31
C LYS A 70 -5.17 -2.38 -12.49
N ARG A 71 -5.47 -2.57 -11.21
CA ARG A 71 -4.74 -3.50 -10.33
C ARG A 71 -4.78 -4.95 -10.86
N ILE A 72 -5.93 -5.40 -11.38
CA ILE A 72 -6.04 -6.74 -11.97
C ILE A 72 -5.12 -6.84 -13.19
N TYR A 73 -5.22 -5.87 -14.09
CA TYR A 73 -4.38 -5.83 -15.29
C TYR A 73 -2.89 -5.79 -14.96
N ASP A 74 -2.46 -4.89 -14.09
CA ASP A 74 -1.04 -4.73 -13.71
C ASP A 74 -0.50 -6.02 -13.08
N ASN A 75 -1.30 -6.71 -12.26
CA ASN A 75 -0.93 -7.98 -11.66
C ASN A 75 -0.81 -9.10 -12.72
N GLU A 76 -1.78 -9.23 -13.62
CA GLU A 76 -1.74 -10.24 -14.69
C GLU A 76 -0.60 -9.97 -15.68
N MET A 77 -0.38 -8.70 -16.02
CA MET A 77 0.71 -8.31 -16.91
C MET A 77 2.07 -8.62 -16.27
N SER A 78 2.24 -8.31 -14.98
CA SER A 78 3.47 -8.66 -14.24
C SER A 78 3.70 -10.18 -14.20
N ARG A 79 2.64 -10.98 -14.05
CA ARG A 79 2.71 -12.45 -14.13
C ARG A 79 3.14 -12.93 -15.51
N LYS A 80 2.56 -12.36 -16.57
CA LYS A 80 2.91 -12.69 -17.96
C LYS A 80 4.36 -12.33 -18.26
N ILE A 81 4.82 -11.14 -17.84
CA ILE A 81 6.21 -10.72 -17.99
C ILE A 81 7.13 -11.73 -17.31
N ASN A 82 6.93 -12.02 -16.03
CA ASN A 82 7.76 -12.99 -15.30
C ASN A 82 7.77 -14.39 -15.94
N PHE A 83 6.69 -14.79 -16.59
CA PHE A 83 6.61 -16.04 -17.32
C PHE A 83 7.45 -16.00 -18.61
N VAL A 84 7.28 -14.97 -19.44
CA VAL A 84 7.98 -14.80 -20.73
C VAL A 84 9.47 -14.50 -20.53
N MET A 85 9.85 -13.78 -19.47
CA MET A 85 11.25 -13.48 -19.14
C MET A 85 12.12 -14.74 -19.01
N ARG A 86 11.54 -15.91 -18.70
CA ARG A 86 12.28 -17.18 -18.70
C ARG A 86 12.81 -17.59 -20.07
N THR A 87 12.13 -17.14 -21.13
CA THR A 87 12.47 -17.41 -22.52
C THR A 87 13.30 -16.30 -23.16
N ASP A 88 13.57 -15.22 -22.43
CA ASP A 88 14.45 -14.12 -22.86
C ASP A 88 15.92 -14.54 -22.75
N ARG A 89 16.32 -15.42 -23.64
CA ARG A 89 17.68 -15.95 -23.77
C ARG A 89 18.11 -15.85 -25.24
N PRO A 90 19.42 -15.74 -25.53
CA PRO A 90 19.90 -15.78 -26.91
C PRO A 90 19.42 -17.05 -27.61
N ASP A 91 19.17 -16.94 -28.91
CA ASP A 91 18.69 -18.07 -29.73
C ASP A 91 19.68 -19.23 -29.59
N PRO A 92 19.24 -20.42 -29.12
CA PRO A 92 20.10 -21.58 -29.02
C PRO A 92 20.57 -22.09 -30.39
N TRP A 93 19.91 -21.71 -31.50
CA TRP A 93 20.22 -22.21 -32.83
C TRP A 93 20.84 -21.13 -33.73
N ILE A 94 22.00 -20.61 -33.32
CA ILE A 94 22.83 -19.76 -34.19
C ILE A 94 23.22 -20.55 -35.44
N ARG A 95 22.87 -20.02 -36.61
CA ARG A 95 23.24 -20.56 -37.93
C ARG A 95 24.61 -20.08 -38.38
#